data_AF-A0A7V1AQL0-F1
#
_entry.id   AF-A0A7V1AQL0-F1
#
_cell.length_a   1.000
_cell.length_b   1.000
_cell.length_c   1.000
_cell.angle_alpha   90.00
_cell.angle_beta   90.00
_cell.angle_gamma   90.00
#
_symmetry.space_group_name_H-M   'P 1'
#
loop_
_entity.id
_entity.type
_entity.pdbx_description
1 polymer ?
#
loop_
_entity_poly.entity_id
_entity_poly.type
_entity_poly.pdbx_seq_one_letter_code
_entity_poly.pdbx_strand_id
1 'polypeptide(L)' 'MKIRLFTPGPTPVPEKVMTRMADPILHHRTKEFSNIFTEVSEILKELFQTKEDVIILTSSGTGAMEAAVANHLNPGD' A
#
# COMPACT_ATOMS: atom_id res chain seq x y z
N MET A 1 9.54 -9.98 24.78
CA MET A 1 9.18 -8.54 24.87
C MET A 1 8.99 -7.99 23.46
N LYS A 2 7.95 -7.20 23.19
CA LYS A 2 7.81 -6.48 21.90
C LYS A 2 8.85 -5.35 21.86
N ILE A 3 9.68 -5.32 20.82
CA ILE A 3 10.63 -4.22 20.58
C ILE A 3 9.82 -2.93 20.40
N ARG A 4 10.08 -1.92 21.22
CA ARG A 4 9.47 -0.59 21.08
C ARG A 4 10.42 0.28 20.28
N LEU A 5 10.01 0.65 19.07
CA LEU A 5 10.74 1.59 18.22
C LEU A 5 10.29 3.01 18.60
N PHE A 6 11.24 3.83 19.05
CA PHE A 6 11.03 5.25 19.37
C PHE A 6 11.67 6.16 18.31
N THR A 7 11.76 5.70 17.08
CA THR A 7 12.13 6.49 15.90
C THR A 7 10.87 7.04 15.22
N PRO A 8 10.97 8.06 14.35
CA PRO A 8 9.81 8.58 13.58
C PRO A 8 9.13 7.51 12.72
N GLY A 9 9.86 6.45 12.38
CA GLY A 9 9.38 5.26 11.70
C GLY A 9 10.55 4.28 11.48
N PRO A 10 10.27 3.06 11.00
CA PRO A 10 8.93 2.45 10.91
C PRO A 10 8.35 2.14 12.29
N THR A 11 7.04 1.89 12.37
CA THR A 11 6.39 1.40 13.59
C THR A 11 6.30 -0.14 13.58
N PRO A 12 6.19 -0.79 14.76
CA PRO A 12 5.99 -2.23 14.81
C PRO A 12 4.70 -2.66 14.08
N VAL A 13 4.79 -3.68 13.22
CA VAL A 13 3.65 -4.22 12.48
C VAL A 13 2.68 -4.92 13.46
N PRO A 14 1.35 -4.67 13.38
CA PRO A 14 0.38 -5.38 14.21
C PRO A 14 0.45 -6.90 14.00
N GLU A 15 0.29 -7.65 15.09
CA GLU A 15 0.47 -9.11 15.10
C GLU A 15 -0.44 -9.84 14.11
N LYS A 16 -1.71 -9.42 14.00
CA LYS A 16 -2.66 -9.94 13.01
C LYS A 16 -2.15 -9.82 11.56
N VAL A 17 -1.41 -8.75 11.25
CA VAL A 17 -0.85 -8.51 9.91
C VAL A 17 0.35 -9.41 9.69
N MET A 18 1.24 -9.55 10.69
CA MET A 18 2.37 -10.48 10.61
C MET A 18 1.91 -11.93 10.41
N THR A 19 0.86 -12.37 11.11
CA THR A 19 0.27 -13.70 10.90
C THR A 19 -0.23 -13.88 9.47
N ARG A 20 -0.95 -12.90 8.93
CA ARG A 20 -1.46 -12.96 7.54
C ARG A 20 -0.33 -12.94 6.51
N MET A 21 0.76 -12.23 6.78
CA MET A 21 1.95 -12.22 5.91
C MET A 21 2.71 -13.56 5.89
N ALA A 22 2.46 -14.46 6.85
CA ALA A 22 3.03 -15.79 6.87
C ALA A 22 2.24 -16.82 6.04
N ASP A 23 1.07 -16.45 5.52
CA ASP A 23 0.28 -17.31 4.65
C ASP A 23 1.00 -17.57 3.30
N PRO A 24 0.71 -18.69 2.62
CA PRO A 24 1.23 -18.95 1.28
C PRO A 24 0.93 -17.81 0.29
N ILE A 25 1.87 -17.53 -0.60
CA ILE A 25 1.72 -16.47 -1.60
C ILE A 25 0.58 -16.80 -2.56
N LEU A 26 -0.36 -15.87 -2.71
CA LEU A 26 -1.42 -15.93 -3.70
C LEU A 26 -0.90 -15.55 -5.09
N HIS A 27 -1.35 -16.28 -6.10
CA HIS A 27 -1.04 -15.93 -7.49
C HIS A 27 -1.85 -14.69 -7.93
N HIS A 28 -1.16 -13.63 -8.34
CA HIS A 28 -1.76 -12.30 -8.60
C HIS A 28 -2.80 -12.24 -9.74
N ARG A 29 -2.95 -13.29 -10.56
CA ARG A 29 -3.98 -13.35 -11.62
C ARG A 29 -5.20 -14.21 -11.27
N THR A 30 -5.31 -14.67 -10.03
CA THR A 30 -6.49 -15.44 -9.59
C THR A 30 -7.67 -14.54 -9.29
N LYS A 31 -8.88 -15.11 -9.33
CA LYS A 31 -10.10 -14.40 -8.94
C LYS A 31 -10.06 -13.98 -7.45
N GLU A 32 -9.45 -14.81 -6.61
CA GLU A 32 -9.24 -14.52 -5.20
C GLU A 32 -8.40 -13.25 -5.00
N PHE A 33 -7.22 -13.16 -5.64
CA PHE A 33 -6.39 -11.96 -5.55
C PHE A 33 -7.12 -10.72 -6.11
N SER A 34 -7.80 -10.86 -7.25
CA SER A 34 -8.58 -9.77 -7.85
C SER A 34 -9.64 -9.23 -6.88
N ASN A 35 -10.33 -10.10 -6.14
CA ASN A 35 -11.34 -9.66 -5.16
C ASN A 35 -10.68 -8.88 -4.01
N ILE A 36 -9.55 -9.37 -3.48
CA ILE A 36 -8.79 -8.67 -2.42
C ILE A 36 -8.31 -7.30 -2.91
N PHE A 37 -7.77 -7.23 -4.13
CA PHE A 37 -7.27 -5.98 -4.70
C PHE A 37 -8.38 -4.94 -4.87
N THR A 38 -9.57 -5.37 -5.35
CA THR A 38 -10.75 -4.50 -5.44
C THR A 38 -11.21 -4.03 -4.06
N GLU A 39 -11.32 -4.93 -3.07
CA GLU A 39 -11.71 -4.57 -1.71
C GLU A 39 -10.75 -3.53 -1.09
N VAL A 40 -9.44 -3.75 -1.20
CA VAL A 40 -8.43 -2.82 -0.71
C VAL A 40 -8.52 -1.46 -1.42
N SER A 41 -8.79 -1.45 -2.73
CA SER A 41 -8.94 -0.20 -3.49
C SER A 41 -10.13 0.63 -2.99
N GLU A 42 -11.26 0.00 -2.69
CA GLU A 42 -12.44 0.70 -2.16
C GLU A 42 -12.20 1.19 -0.71
N ILE A 43 -11.57 0.38 0.15
CA ILE A 43 -11.19 0.82 1.50
C ILE A 43 -10.23 2.02 1.46
N LEU A 44 -9.30 2.04 0.49
CA LEU A 44 -8.39 3.17 0.31
C LEU A 44 -9.13 4.44 -0.14
N LYS A 45 -10.14 4.32 -1.01
CA LYS A 45 -10.98 5.47 -1.38
C LYS A 45 -11.72 6.05 -0.18
N GLU A 46 -12.26 5.18 0.68
CA GLU A 46 -12.88 5.60 1.95
C GLU A 46 -11.87 6.28 2.89
N LEU A 47 -10.68 5.69 3.04
CA LEU A 47 -9.60 6.23 3.88
C LEU A 47 -9.15 7.62 3.43
N PHE A 48 -8.97 7.82 2.12
CA PHE A 48 -8.57 9.09 1.53
C PHE A 48 -9.74 10.05 1.30
N GLN A 49 -10.97 9.62 1.59
CA GLN A 49 -12.21 10.39 1.36
C GLN A 49 -12.34 10.90 -0.08
N THR A 50 -11.99 10.04 -1.05
CA THR A 50 -12.04 10.36 -2.49
C THR A 50 -13.05 9.50 -3.23
N LYS A 51 -13.58 10.03 -4.33
CA LYS A 51 -14.40 9.28 -5.30
C LYS A 51 -13.59 8.86 -6.53
N GLU A 52 -12.37 9.39 -6.67
CA GLU A 52 -11.48 9.11 -7.80
C GLU A 52 -10.78 7.75 -7.63
N ASP A 53 -10.16 7.29 -8.71
CA ASP A 53 -9.35 6.07 -8.68
C ASP A 53 -8.12 6.22 -7.78
N VAL A 54 -7.82 5.15 -7.05
CA VAL A 54 -6.61 5.04 -6.22
C VAL A 54 -5.63 4.09 -6.86
N ILE A 55 -4.34 4.40 -6.76
CA ILE A 55 -3.26 3.59 -7.31
C ILE A 55 -2.51 2.90 -6.17
N ILE A 56 -2.49 1.56 -6.18
CA ILE A 56 -1.74 0.76 -5.22
C ILE A 56 -0.37 0.43 -5.83
N LEU A 57 0.71 0.92 -5.20
CA LEU A 57 2.08 0.73 -5.67
C LEU A 57 2.81 -0.31 -4.83
N THR A 58 3.52 -1.24 -5.48
CA THR A 58 4.42 -2.21 -4.83
C THR A 58 5.78 -1.58 -4.53
N SER A 59 5.77 -0.47 -3.79
CA SER A 59 6.96 0.32 -3.44
C SER A 59 6.82 0.94 -2.04
N SER A 60 7.88 1.57 -1.54
CA SER A 60 7.79 2.42 -0.33
C SER A 60 7.19 3.80 -0.68
N GLY A 61 6.98 4.65 0.33
CA GLY A 61 6.46 6.01 0.12
C GLY A 61 7.29 6.85 -0.87
N THR A 62 8.61 6.65 -0.94
CA THR A 62 9.46 7.37 -1.90
C THR A 62 9.17 6.98 -3.35
N GLY A 63 8.84 5.71 -3.62
CA GLY A 63 8.44 5.28 -4.97
C GLY A 63 7.12 5.92 -5.41
N ALA A 64 6.18 6.12 -4.50
CA ALA A 64 4.95 6.86 -4.78
C ALA A 64 5.21 8.34 -5.09
N MET A 65 6.12 8.98 -4.33
CA MET A 65 6.54 10.35 -4.59
C MET A 65 7.18 10.49 -5.97
N GLU A 66 8.12 9.60 -6.32
CA GLU A 66 8.78 9.59 -7.62
C GLU A 66 7.78 9.39 -8.76
N ALA A 67 6.85 8.42 -8.62
CA ALA A 67 5.81 8.18 -9.61
C ALA A 67 4.92 9.40 -9.83
N ALA A 68 4.55 10.12 -8.76
CA ALA A 68 3.76 11.34 -8.87
C ALA A 68 4.51 12.43 -9.65
N VAL A 69 5.77 12.71 -9.29
CA VAL A 69 6.58 13.75 -9.94
C VAL A 69 6.84 13.41 -11.41
N ALA A 70 7.32 12.19 -11.68
CA ALA A 70 7.76 11.79 -13.02
C ALA A 70 6.61 11.72 -14.05
N ASN A 71 5.37 11.54 -13.61
CA ASN A 71 4.21 11.44 -14.50
C ASN A 71 3.40 12.74 -14.62
N HIS A 72 3.61 13.73 -13.74
CA HIS A 72 2.81 14.97 -13.75
C HIS A 72 3.61 16.24 -14.06
N LEU A 73 4.96 16.20 -14.00
CA LEU A 73 5.80 17.35 -14.31
C LEU A 73 6.68 17.08 -15.53
N ASN A 74 6.84 18.10 -16.37
CA ASN A 74 7.77 18.16 -17.48
C ASN A 74 8.98 19.04 -17.14
N PRO A 75 10.10 18.89 -17.87
CA PRO A 75 11.24 19.80 -17.73
C PRO A 75 10.82 21.26 -17.97
N GLY A 76 10.89 22.09 -16.91
CA GLY A 76 10.61 23.52 -16.98
C GLY A 76 9.26 23.96 -16.39
N ASP A 77 8.45 23.03 -15.85
CA ASP A 77 7.28 23.36 -15.02
C ASP A 77 7.66 24.03 -13.68
#